data_AF-W4Q9N8-F1
#
_entry.id   AF-W4Q9N8-F1
#
_cell.length_a   1.000
_cell.length_b   1.000
_cell.length_c   1.000
_cell.angle_alpha   90.00
_cell.angle_beta   90.00
_cell.angle_gamma   90.00
#
_symmetry.space_group_name_H-M   'P 1'
#
loop_
_entity.id
_entity.type
_entity.pdbx_description
1 polymer ?
#
loop_
_entity_poly.entity_id
_entity_poly.type
_entity_poly.pdbx_seq_one_letter_code
_entity_poly.pdbx_strand_id
1 'polypeptide(L)'
;MNVSINRKRSVNEPGDLISTKKNKLYAIIEDQGEKYPYHLLCLQTFKIVESYDSLPSNQELEEDIGEKLDGFYQHKDSYITVN
;
A
#
# COMPACT_ATOMS: atom_id res chain seq x y z
N MET A 1 -10.33 12.16 7.07
CA MET A 1 -9.39 11.13 7.57
C MET A 1 -8.20 11.82 8.20
N ASN A 2 -7.88 11.50 9.46
CA ASN A 2 -6.70 12.01 10.14
C ASN A 2 -5.80 10.82 10.48
N VAL A 3 -4.71 10.65 9.72
CA VAL A 3 -3.78 9.52 9.86
C VAL A 3 -2.55 10.06 10.57
N SER A 4 -2.27 9.56 11.77
CA SER A 4 -1.09 9.95 12.55
C SER A 4 0.05 8.96 12.30
N ILE A 5 1.16 9.44 11.73
CA ILE A 5 2.23 8.65 11.12
C ILE A 5 3.42 8.55 12.07
N ASN A 6 3.76 7.33 12.49
CA ASN A 6 5.00 7.05 13.22
C ASN A 6 5.94 6.19 12.37
N ARG A 7 6.97 6.85 11.83
CA ARG A 7 8.18 6.34 11.12
C ARG A 7 8.00 5.77 9.69
N LYS A 8 8.87 6.27 8.80
CA LYS A 8 9.10 5.79 7.42
C LYS A 8 9.84 4.44 7.44
N ARG A 9 9.29 3.40 6.81
CA ARG A 9 10.02 2.19 6.36
C ARG A 9 9.62 1.88 4.91
N SER A 10 10.20 0.86 4.28
CA SER A 10 9.80 0.31 2.96
C SER A 10 8.78 -0.83 3.12
N VAL A 11 8.06 -1.23 2.05
CA VAL A 11 7.27 -2.49 2.04
C VAL A 11 8.19 -3.64 2.43
N ASN A 12 7.81 -4.43 3.42
CA ASN A 12 8.53 -5.66 3.74
C ASN A 12 7.60 -6.88 3.79
N GLU A 13 6.28 -6.71 3.97
CA GLU A 13 5.35 -7.82 4.12
C GLU A 13 3.97 -7.52 3.46
N PRO A 14 3.24 -8.55 2.99
CA PRO A 14 1.84 -8.40 2.61
C PRO A 14 0.99 -7.86 3.77
N GLY A 15 0.05 -6.97 3.46
CA GLY A 15 -0.73 -6.23 4.45
C GLY A 15 -0.12 -4.89 4.86
N ASP A 16 1.05 -4.51 4.32
CA ASP A 16 1.59 -3.16 4.49
C ASP A 16 0.67 -2.13 3.81
N LEU A 17 0.34 -1.07 4.57
CA LEU A 17 -0.36 0.10 4.08
C LEU A 17 0.66 1.07 3.48
N ILE A 18 0.31 1.68 2.36
CA ILE A 18 1.14 2.63 1.63
C ILE A 18 0.39 3.95 1.60
N SER A 19 0.98 5.05 2.09
CA SER A 19 0.40 6.38 1.92
C SER A 19 1.22 7.21 0.93
N THR A 20 0.52 7.92 0.05
CA THR A 20 1.14 8.88 -0.86
C THR A 20 1.15 10.27 -0.25
N LYS A 21 1.98 11.16 -0.81
CA LYS A 21 2.05 12.58 -0.43
C LYS A 21 0.73 13.35 -0.59
N LYS A 22 -0.23 12.80 -1.34
CA LYS A 22 -1.57 13.40 -1.53
C LYS A 22 -2.63 12.76 -0.63
N ASN A 23 -2.24 12.12 0.47
CA ASN A 23 -3.14 11.44 1.40
C ASN A 23 -3.99 10.33 0.74
N LYS A 24 -3.50 9.68 -0.32
CA LYS A 24 -4.09 8.45 -0.83
C LYS A 24 -3.52 7.26 -0.08
N LEU A 25 -4.36 6.25 0.14
CA LEU A 25 -4.01 5.03 0.85
C LEU A 25 -4.15 3.84 -0.08
N TYR A 26 -3.14 2.99 -0.05
CA TYR A 26 -3.06 1.74 -0.79
C TYR A 26 -2.65 0.61 0.16
N ALA A 27 -2.89 -0.62 -0.24
CA ALA A 27 -2.44 -1.80 0.47
C ALA A 27 -1.92 -2.84 -0.52
N ILE A 28 -0.91 -3.61 -0.12
CA ILE A 28 -0.54 -4.84 -0.82
C ILE A 28 -1.28 -5.99 -0.17
N ILE A 29 -2.10 -6.69 -0.94
CA ILE A 29 -2.77 -7.93 -0.50
C ILE A 29 -2.14 -9.12 -1.21
N GLU A 30 -2.10 -10.26 -0.52
CA GLU A 30 -1.64 -11.53 -1.09
C GLU A 30 -2.85 -12.44 -1.31
N ASP A 31 -3.01 -12.96 -2.52
CA ASP A 31 -3.97 -14.00 -2.88
C ASP A 31 -3.22 -15.30 -3.24
N GLN A 32 -3.16 -16.23 -2.28
CA GLN A 32 -2.37 -17.44 -2.43
C GLN A 32 -3.05 -18.44 -3.37
N GLY A 33 -2.35 -18.78 -4.46
CA GLY A 33 -2.80 -19.74 -5.48
C GLY A 33 -2.86 -19.15 -6.89
N GLU A 34 -2.73 -17.83 -7.02
CA GLU A 34 -2.71 -17.13 -8.29
C GLU A 34 -1.30 -16.98 -8.88
N LYS A 35 -1.21 -16.81 -10.21
CA LYS A 35 0.07 -16.59 -10.91
C LYS A 35 0.73 -15.26 -10.51
N TYR A 36 -0.08 -14.27 -10.13
CA TYR A 36 0.34 -12.95 -9.67
C TYR A 36 -0.27 -12.71 -8.30
N PRO A 37 0.33 -13.26 -7.23
CA PRO A 37 -0.32 -13.32 -5.93
C PRO A 37 -0.34 -11.98 -5.19
N TYR A 38 0.39 -10.95 -5.62
CA TYR A 38 0.44 -9.67 -4.91
C TYR A 38 -0.36 -8.61 -5.66
N HIS A 39 -1.33 -7.98 -5.01
CA HIS A 39 -2.17 -6.95 -5.64
C HIS A 39 -2.05 -5.61 -4.92
N LEU A 40 -1.82 -4.54 -5.68
CA LEU A 40 -1.89 -3.16 -5.19
C LEU A 40 -3.34 -2.68 -5.20
N LEU A 41 -3.94 -2.58 -4.02
CA LEU A 41 -5.33 -2.16 -3.83
C LEU A 41 -5.40 -0.69 -3.43
N CYS A 42 -6.20 0.12 -4.13
CA CYS A 42 -6.53 1.47 -3.70
C CYS A 42 -7.67 1.44 -2.67
N LEU A 43 -7.42 1.85 -1.43
CA LEU A 43 -8.40 1.77 -0.34
C LEU A 43 -9.52 2.83 -0.41
N GLN A 44 -9.36 3.85 -1.25
CA GLN A 44 -10.41 4.85 -1.49
C GLN A 44 -11.46 4.36 -2.50
N THR A 45 -11.05 3.52 -3.44
CA THR A 45 -11.90 3.09 -4.57
C THR A 45 -12.18 1.59 -4.58
N PHE A 46 -11.48 0.82 -3.73
CA PHE A 46 -11.52 -0.64 -3.68
C PHE A 46 -11.22 -1.31 -5.04
N LYS A 47 -10.34 -0.67 -5.83
CA LYS A 47 -9.89 -1.19 -7.13
C LYS A 47 -8.45 -1.67 -7.04
N ILE A 48 -8.19 -2.81 -7.67
CA ILE A 48 -6.83 -3.26 -7.95
C ILE A 48 -6.25 -2.31 -9.01
N VAL A 49 -5.12 -1.71 -8.68
CA VAL A 49 -4.34 -0.84 -9.57
C VAL A 49 -3.46 -1.71 -10.47
N GLU A 50 -2.73 -2.64 -9.86
CA GLU A 50 -1.81 -3.54 -10.55
C GLU A 50 -1.61 -4.84 -9.76
N SER A 51 -1.16 -5.90 -10.44
CA SER A 51 -0.85 -7.22 -9.87
C SER A 51 0.58 -7.66 -10.22
N TYR A 52 1.28 -8.23 -9.24
CA TYR A 52 2.69 -8.58 -9.33
C TYR A 52 2.90 -10.07 -9.02
N ASP A 53 3.94 -10.63 -9.64
CA ASP A 53 4.40 -11.99 -9.37
C ASP A 53 5.20 -12.09 -8.07
N SER A 54 5.76 -10.97 -7.61
CA SER A 54 6.56 -10.82 -6.39
C SER A 54 6.22 -9.51 -5.68
N LEU A 55 6.69 -9.33 -4.43
CA LEU A 55 6.46 -8.08 -3.71
C LEU A 55 7.08 -6.90 -4.47
N PRO A 56 6.30 -5.87 -4.83
CA PRO A 56 6.80 -4.76 -5.62
C PRO A 56 7.74 -3.87 -4.81
N SER A 57 8.73 -3.30 -5.49
CA SER A 57 9.62 -2.31 -4.93
C SER A 57 8.92 -0.95 -4.78
N ASN A 58 9.47 -0.09 -3.92
CA ASN A 58 8.95 1.28 -3.77
C ASN A 58 8.94 2.07 -5.08
N GLN A 59 9.88 1.80 -6.00
CA GLN A 59 9.96 2.50 -7.28
C GLN A 59 8.81 2.07 -8.20
N GLU A 60 8.56 0.78 -8.34
CA GLU A 60 7.44 0.24 -9.13
C GLU A 60 6.10 0.80 -8.60
N LEU A 61 5.93 0.84 -7.29
CA LEU A 61 4.76 1.44 -6.66
C LEU A 61 4.60 2.93 -6.99
N GLU A 62 5.67 3.72 -6.96
CA GLU A 62 5.61 5.15 -7.34
C GLU A 62 5.23 5.34 -8.82
N GLU A 63 5.72 4.47 -9.70
CA GLU A 63 5.44 4.48 -11.14
C GLU A 63 3.98 4.12 -11.43
N ASP A 64 3.47 3.04 -10.84
CA ASP A 64 2.10 2.56 -11.06
C ASP A 64 1.04 3.47 -10.42
N ILE A 65 1.35 4.03 -9.24
CA ILE A 65 0.48 5.01 -8.57
C ILE A 65 0.55 6.38 -9.27
N GLY A 66 1.67 6.69 -9.93
CA GLY A 66 1.96 8.00 -10.50
C GLY A 66 2.18 9.10 -9.46
N GLU A 67 2.51 8.73 -8.21
CA GLU A 67 2.75 9.67 -7.10
C GLU A 67 3.87 9.18 -6.19
N LYS A 68 4.59 10.14 -5.58
CA LYS A 68 5.59 9.83 -4.58
C LYS A 68 4.98 9.30 -3.29
N LEU A 69 5.62 8.29 -2.74
CA LEU A 69 5.24 7.70 -1.47
C LEU A 69 5.69 8.59 -0.31
N ASP A 70 4.86 8.71 0.70
CA ASP A 70 5.17 9.47 1.92
C ASP A 70 5.68 8.55 3.03
N GLY A 71 5.17 7.32 3.09
CA GLY A 71 5.61 6.26 4.01
C GLY A 71 4.83 4.95 3.85
N PHE A 72 5.35 3.90 4.50
CA PHE A 72 4.79 2.55 4.56
C PHE A 72 4.51 2.17 6.02
N TYR A 73 3.42 1.44 6.28
CA TYR A 73 2.92 1.15 7.63
C TYR A 73 2.56 -0.32 7.79
N GLN A 74 3.03 -0.95 8.89
CA GLN A 74 2.57 -2.27 9.29
C GLN A 74 1.15 -2.18 9.84
N HIS A 75 0.27 -3.08 9.37
CA HIS A 75 -1.12 -3.16 9.81
C HIS A 75 -1.27 -3.31 11.33
N LYS A 76 -0.31 -3.95 12.01
CA LYS A 76 -0.35 -4.19 13.47
C LYS A 76 -0.28 -2.92 14.34
N ASP A 77 0.29 -1.82 13.83
CA ASP A 77 0.52 -0.59 14.61
C ASP A 77 -0.30 0.62 14.08
N SER A 78 -1.24 0.39 13.17
CA SER A 78 -1.94 1.45 12.43
C SER A 78 -3.41 1.56 12.81
N TYR A 79 -3.82 2.70 13.40
CA TYR A 79 -5.23 3.04 13.63
C TYR A 79 -5.72 3.99 12.54
N ILE A 80 -6.73 3.58 11.77
CA ILE A 80 -7.41 4.43 10.79
C ILE A 80 -8.68 4.98 11.43
N THR A 81 -8.68 6.29 11.75
CA THR A 81 -9.89 6.99 12.19
C THR A 81 -10.59 7.63 11.01
N VAL A 82 -11.79 7.14 10.71
CA VAL A 82 -12.71 7.70 9.70
C VAL A 82 -13.76 8.52 10.44
N ASN A 83 -13.77 9.84 10.23
CA ASN A 83 -14.87 10.73 10.65
C ASN A 83 -15.77 10.95 9.45
#